data_AF-A0A966J252-F1
#
_entry.id   AF-A0A966J252-F1
#
_cell.length_a   1.000
_cell.length_b   1.000
_cell.length_c   1.000
_cell.angle_alpha   90.00
_cell.angle_beta   90.00
_cell.angle_gamma   90.00
#
_symmetry.space_group_name_H-M   'P 1'
#
loop_
_entity.id
_entity.type
_entity.pdbx_description
1 polymer ?
#
loop_
_entity_poly.entity_id
_entity_poly.type
_entity_poly.pdbx_seq_one_letter_code
_entity_poly.pdbx_strand_id
1 'polypeptide(L)'
;QVRYNNAMEQELARSITQIAGIKSARVHLAAPKQSVFVRDRVPTKASVVITRAPGRAISAANITAIVQLVSASVPYLAPENVSVVDNFGTLMNEMLGEQPLGMTSAQLQQKQQMEDLYRTRLIQLLAPIVGEANVSAQVSMSLDFTQQEITTEDYDARDKGPKTRSELFVEDRNTFKDAIGIPGSLSNTRAFKCRLAAPRTSSSIVLCATPSRPWAPSRKLAWACSSTSVLSRRA
;
A
#
# COMPACT_ATOMS: atom_id res chain seq x y z
N GLN A 1 26.30 -11.30 -23.24
CA GLN A 1 25.75 -10.71 -22.00
C GLN A 1 26.83 -10.21 -21.04
N VAL A 2 27.90 -10.98 -20.75
CA VAL A 2 28.99 -10.51 -19.85
C VAL A 2 29.57 -9.16 -20.27
N ARG A 3 29.82 -8.94 -21.56
CA ARG A 3 30.31 -7.65 -22.09
C ARG A 3 29.35 -6.48 -21.84
N TYR A 4 28.04 -6.72 -21.91
CA TYR A 4 27.01 -5.70 -21.67
C TYR A 4 26.96 -5.30 -20.19
N ASN A 5 26.94 -6.29 -19.29
CA ASN A 5 26.94 -6.03 -17.85
C ASN A 5 28.22 -5.27 -17.44
N ASN A 6 29.38 -5.70 -17.93
CA ASN A 6 30.65 -5.02 -17.64
C ASN A 6 30.67 -3.58 -18.17
N ALA A 7 30.09 -3.32 -19.34
CA ALA A 7 29.98 -1.97 -19.90
C ALA A 7 29.04 -1.08 -19.05
N MET A 8 27.89 -1.60 -18.64
CA MET A 8 26.97 -0.90 -17.73
C MET A 8 27.62 -0.59 -16.38
N GLU A 9 28.33 -1.54 -15.78
CA GLU A 9 29.06 -1.34 -14.52
C GLU A 9 30.11 -0.23 -14.65
N GLN A 10 30.83 -0.17 -15.77
CA GLN A 10 31.82 0.87 -16.04
C GLN A 10 31.19 2.25 -16.23
N GLU A 11 30.08 2.35 -16.99
CA GLU A 11 29.37 3.61 -17.20
C GLU A 11 28.73 4.13 -15.91
N LEU A 12 28.17 3.25 -15.10
CA LEU A 12 27.65 3.60 -13.77
C LEU A 12 28.77 4.07 -12.84
N ALA A 13 29.91 3.37 -12.82
CA ALA A 13 31.06 3.78 -12.02
C ALA A 13 31.58 5.17 -12.42
N ARG A 14 31.62 5.47 -13.73
CA ARG A 14 31.99 6.81 -14.25
C ARG A 14 31.00 7.88 -13.80
N SER A 15 29.70 7.62 -13.94
CA SER A 15 28.64 8.55 -13.55
C SER A 15 28.67 8.85 -12.04
N ILE A 16 28.84 7.83 -11.20
CA ILE A 16 28.91 8.01 -9.73
C ILE A 16 30.16 8.82 -9.34
N THR A 17 31.28 8.64 -10.04
CA THR A 17 32.52 9.39 -9.74
C THR A 17 32.38 10.90 -10.02
N GLN A 18 31.39 11.33 -10.81
CA GLN A 18 31.11 12.76 -11.05
C GLN A 18 30.41 13.44 -9.86
N ILE A 19 29.87 12.66 -8.92
CA ILE A 19 29.19 13.21 -7.73
C ILE A 19 30.23 13.81 -6.78
N ALA A 20 29.92 14.99 -6.25
CA ALA A 20 30.82 15.71 -5.36
C ALA A 20 31.20 14.89 -4.11
N GLY A 21 32.51 14.76 -3.87
CA GLY A 21 33.06 14.05 -2.71
C GLY A 21 33.38 12.57 -2.93
N ILE A 22 33.17 12.04 -4.13
CA ILE A 22 33.56 10.69 -4.51
C ILE A 22 34.86 10.75 -5.31
N LYS A 23 35.87 9.99 -4.88
CA LYS A 23 37.17 9.86 -5.57
C LYS A 23 37.14 8.75 -6.61
N SER A 24 36.53 7.62 -6.28
CA SER A 24 36.36 6.49 -7.19
C SER A 24 35.16 5.65 -6.78
N ALA A 25 34.50 5.02 -7.74
CA ALA A 25 33.41 4.10 -7.51
C ALA A 25 33.63 2.78 -8.28
N ARG A 26 33.12 1.69 -7.73
CA ARG A 26 33.01 0.38 -8.39
C ARG A 26 31.60 -0.14 -8.17
N VAL A 27 31.00 -0.67 -9.24
CA VAL A 27 29.64 -1.20 -9.21
C VAL A 27 29.70 -2.67 -9.61
N HIS A 28 29.00 -3.51 -8.85
CA HIS A 28 28.81 -4.92 -9.17
C HIS A 28 27.33 -5.19 -9.33
N LEU A 29 26.96 -5.71 -10.50
CA LEU A 29 25.56 -5.94 -10.86
C LEU A 29 25.26 -7.44 -10.91
N ALA A 30 24.32 -7.88 -10.08
CA ALA A 30 23.75 -9.22 -10.12
C ALA A 30 22.48 -9.23 -10.98
N ALA A 31 22.66 -9.13 -12.30
CA ALA A 31 21.56 -9.18 -13.27
C ALA A 31 21.29 -10.62 -13.72
N PRO A 32 20.06 -11.15 -13.54
CA PRO A 32 19.70 -12.48 -14.02
C PRO A 32 19.59 -12.50 -15.55
N LYS A 33 19.66 -13.71 -16.13
CA LYS A 33 19.43 -13.90 -17.56
C LYS A 33 17.94 -13.73 -17.87
N GLN A 34 17.60 -12.80 -18.75
CA GLN A 34 16.24 -12.64 -19.24
C GLN A 34 15.91 -13.80 -20.18
N SER A 35 14.94 -14.63 -19.80
CA SER A 35 14.45 -15.74 -20.61
C SER A 35 12.93 -15.70 -20.67
N VAL A 36 12.37 -15.87 -21.86
CA VAL A 36 10.92 -15.94 -22.09
C VAL A 36 10.27 -17.20 -21.49
N PHE A 37 11.09 -18.16 -21.05
CA PHE A 37 10.64 -19.44 -20.49
C PHE A 37 10.57 -19.45 -18.96
N VAL A 38 11.01 -18.37 -18.29
CA VAL A 38 11.05 -18.30 -16.83
C VAL A 38 9.79 -17.56 -16.32
N ARG A 39 8.98 -18.25 -15.52
CA ARG A 39 7.79 -17.68 -14.86
C ARG A 39 8.18 -16.74 -13.69
N ASP A 40 9.19 -17.13 -12.91
CA ASP A 40 9.63 -16.38 -11.73
C ASP A 40 10.92 -15.62 -12.01
N ARG A 41 10.81 -14.30 -12.17
CA ARG A 41 11.96 -13.42 -12.37
C ARG A 41 12.62 -13.14 -11.04
N VAL A 42 13.86 -13.58 -10.87
CA VAL A 42 14.69 -13.17 -9.74
C VAL A 42 14.90 -11.65 -9.82
N PRO A 43 14.73 -10.89 -8.73
CA PRO A 43 14.99 -9.44 -8.74
C PRO A 43 16.48 -9.16 -8.98
N THR A 44 16.77 -8.10 -9.73
CA THR A 44 18.14 -7.64 -9.92
C THR A 44 18.66 -7.04 -8.61
N LYS A 45 19.95 -7.25 -8.31
CA LYS A 45 20.63 -6.63 -7.15
C LYS A 45 21.90 -5.92 -7.56
N ALA A 46 22.29 -4.89 -6.82
CA ALA A 46 23.52 -4.15 -7.08
C ALA A 46 24.26 -3.83 -5.78
N SER A 47 25.58 -3.87 -5.83
CA SER A 47 26.45 -3.33 -4.77
C SER A 47 27.37 -2.26 -5.35
N VAL A 48 27.46 -1.15 -4.64
CA VAL A 48 28.26 0.02 -5.02
C VAL A 48 29.30 0.22 -3.94
N VAL A 49 30.57 0.08 -4.30
CA VAL A 49 31.70 0.40 -3.44
C VAL A 49 32.24 1.75 -3.85
N ILE A 50 32.19 2.72 -2.92
CA ILE A 50 32.72 4.05 -3.15
C ILE A 50 33.98 4.29 -2.32
N THR A 51 34.80 5.21 -2.79
CA THR A 51 35.94 5.74 -2.07
C THR A 51 35.76 7.23 -1.96
N ARG A 52 35.70 7.73 -0.73
CA ARG A 52 35.52 9.15 -0.44
C ARG A 52 36.76 9.97 -0.79
N ALA A 53 36.56 11.23 -1.15
CA ALA A 53 37.65 12.20 -1.20
C ALA A 53 38.21 12.42 0.22
N PRO A 54 39.53 12.57 0.39
CA PRO A 54 40.14 12.75 1.71
C PRO A 54 39.58 14.00 2.40
N GLY A 55 39.24 13.87 3.68
CA GLY A 55 38.69 14.98 4.48
C GLY A 55 37.24 15.38 4.17
N ARG A 56 36.52 14.63 3.31
CA ARG A 56 35.12 14.92 2.98
C ARG A 56 34.19 13.79 3.45
N ALA A 57 33.13 14.16 4.15
CA ALA A 57 32.01 13.26 4.41
C ALA A 57 31.02 13.30 3.23
N ILE A 58 30.37 12.17 2.97
CA ILE A 58 29.28 12.10 1.99
C ILE A 58 27.97 12.35 2.74
N SER A 59 27.14 13.24 2.20
CA SER A 59 25.82 13.55 2.76
C SER A 59 24.82 12.42 2.49
N ALA A 60 23.80 12.30 3.34
CA ALA A 60 22.68 11.38 3.11
C ALA A 60 22.01 11.63 1.75
N ALA A 61 21.85 12.89 1.35
CA ALA A 61 21.30 13.26 0.05
C ALA A 61 22.10 12.70 -1.13
N ASN A 62 23.45 12.70 -1.04
CA ASN A 62 24.30 12.11 -2.08
C ASN A 62 24.15 10.58 -2.13
N ILE A 63 23.98 9.92 -0.98
CA ILE A 63 23.74 8.47 -0.93
C ILE A 63 22.41 8.13 -1.60
N THR A 64 21.34 8.86 -1.26
CA THR A 64 20.02 8.70 -1.91
C THR A 64 20.10 8.91 -3.42
N ALA A 65 20.85 9.92 -3.87
CA ALA A 65 21.05 10.17 -5.29
C ALA A 65 21.76 9.00 -5.99
N ILE A 66 22.79 8.40 -5.38
CA ILE A 66 23.48 7.21 -5.91
C ILE A 66 22.51 6.03 -6.03
N VAL A 67 21.76 5.74 -4.96
CA VAL A 67 20.78 4.63 -4.94
C VAL A 67 19.76 4.80 -6.06
N GLN A 68 19.20 6.01 -6.21
CA GLN A 68 18.18 6.29 -7.21
C GLN A 68 18.73 6.30 -8.64
N LEU A 69 19.96 6.77 -8.84
CA LEU A 69 20.63 6.74 -10.13
C LEU A 69 20.87 5.30 -10.59
N VAL A 70 21.34 4.43 -9.69
CA VAL A 70 21.62 3.03 -10.01
C VAL A 70 20.33 2.25 -10.22
N SER A 71 19.31 2.43 -9.37
CA SER A 71 18.01 1.75 -9.50
C SER A 71 17.30 2.12 -10.81
N ALA A 72 17.33 3.40 -11.20
CA ALA A 72 16.71 3.86 -12.44
C ALA A 72 17.46 3.40 -13.70
N SER A 73 18.77 3.18 -13.61
CA SER A 73 19.60 2.80 -14.76
C SER A 73 19.50 1.31 -15.12
N VAL A 74 19.02 0.47 -14.20
CA VAL A 74 18.97 -0.97 -14.38
C VAL A 74 17.54 -1.48 -14.32
N PRO A 75 17.09 -2.29 -15.30
CA PRO A 75 15.74 -2.81 -15.30
C PRO A 75 15.50 -3.77 -14.12
N TYR A 76 14.31 -3.66 -13.51
CA TYR A 76 13.86 -4.51 -12.40
C TYR A 76 14.76 -4.46 -11.16
N LEU A 77 15.46 -3.34 -10.95
CA LEU A 77 16.25 -3.07 -9.75
C LEU A 77 15.46 -2.12 -8.84
N ALA A 78 14.90 -2.65 -7.76
CA ALA A 78 14.29 -1.81 -6.72
C ALA A 78 15.38 -1.10 -5.89
N PRO A 79 15.14 0.13 -5.40
CA PRO A 79 16.13 0.89 -4.62
C PRO A 79 16.54 0.18 -3.32
N GLU A 80 15.64 -0.61 -2.72
CA GLU A 80 15.90 -1.48 -1.56
C GLU A 80 16.95 -2.57 -1.82
N ASN A 81 17.18 -2.95 -3.08
CA ASN A 81 18.13 -3.98 -3.50
C ASN A 81 19.51 -3.40 -3.90
N VAL A 82 19.76 -2.12 -3.61
CA VAL A 82 21.03 -1.45 -3.83
C VAL A 82 21.75 -1.25 -2.50
N SER A 83 22.95 -1.81 -2.35
CA SER A 83 23.79 -1.57 -1.18
C SER A 83 24.95 -0.65 -1.53
N VAL A 84 25.07 0.46 -0.79
CA VAL A 84 26.20 1.39 -0.91
C VAL A 84 27.14 1.18 0.27
N VAL A 85 28.39 0.88 -0.03
CA VAL A 85 29.44 0.56 0.95
C VAL A 85 30.64 1.45 0.71
N ASP A 86 31.27 1.90 1.80
CA ASP A 86 32.53 2.62 1.73
C ASP A 86 33.74 1.66 1.72
N ASN A 87 34.90 2.14 1.29
CA ASN A 87 36.14 1.35 1.26
C ASN A 87 36.59 0.84 2.64
N PHE A 88 36.11 1.44 3.74
CA PHE A 88 36.36 0.99 5.12
C PHE A 88 35.33 -0.03 5.64
N GLY A 89 34.38 -0.48 4.79
CA GLY A 89 33.39 -1.51 5.15
C GLY A 89 32.14 -0.98 5.86
N THR A 90 31.97 0.34 5.96
CA THR A 90 30.74 0.94 6.51
C THR A 90 29.62 0.93 5.46
N LEU A 91 28.47 0.36 5.82
CA LEU A 91 27.24 0.44 5.03
C LEU A 91 26.67 1.87 5.13
N MET A 92 26.43 2.50 3.98
CA MET A 92 25.88 3.86 3.92
C MET A 92 24.37 3.87 3.68
N ASN A 93 23.79 2.76 3.23
CA ASN A 93 22.35 2.64 2.93
C ASN A 93 21.48 2.44 4.18
N GLU A 94 22.04 2.04 5.33
CA GLU A 94 21.24 1.88 6.57
C GLU A 94 20.67 3.21 7.09
N MET A 95 21.17 4.35 6.62
CA MET A 95 20.54 5.65 6.87
C MET A 95 19.14 5.80 6.24
N LEU A 96 18.81 4.95 5.27
CA LEU A 96 17.53 4.93 4.54
C LEU A 96 16.60 3.80 5.01
N GLY A 97 17.12 2.82 5.75
CA GLY A 97 16.33 1.72 6.30
C GLY A 97 15.55 2.19 7.53
N GLU A 98 14.22 2.06 7.49
CA GLU A 98 13.38 2.31 8.65
C GLU A 98 13.87 1.47 9.84
N GLN A 99 14.35 2.15 10.88
CA GLN A 99 14.67 1.50 12.14
C GLN A 99 13.37 0.95 12.74
N PRO A 100 13.29 -0.32 13.15
CA PRO A 100 12.06 -0.94 13.67
C PRO A 100 11.67 -0.47 15.09
N LEU A 101 12.16 0.68 15.54
CA LEU A 101 12.00 1.17 16.91
C LEU A 101 11.15 2.45 16.93
N GLY A 102 9.83 2.27 16.95
CA GLY A 102 8.85 3.21 17.51
C GLY A 102 8.56 4.52 16.77
N MET A 103 9.49 5.06 15.98
CA MET A 103 9.28 6.22 15.11
C MET A 103 10.19 6.13 13.88
N THR A 104 9.64 6.33 12.68
CA THR A 104 10.46 6.45 11.47
C THR A 104 11.43 7.63 11.62
N SER A 105 12.65 7.51 11.11
CA SER A 105 13.67 8.60 11.14
C SER A 105 13.11 9.93 10.60
N ALA A 106 12.26 9.87 9.58
CA ALA A 106 11.53 10.99 9.02
C ALA A 106 10.59 11.68 10.04
N GLN A 107 9.86 10.91 10.85
CA GLN A 107 8.96 11.45 11.88
C GLN A 107 9.74 12.16 12.99
N LEU A 108 10.89 11.61 13.39
CA LEU A 108 11.77 12.25 14.37
C LEU A 108 12.35 13.56 13.82
N GLN A 109 12.82 13.56 12.56
CA GLN A 109 13.31 14.78 11.91
C GLN A 109 12.21 15.84 11.82
N GLN A 110 10.98 15.46 11.47
CA GLN A 110 9.85 16.39 11.44
C GLN A 110 9.54 16.96 12.83
N LYS A 111 9.59 16.14 13.88
CA LYS A 111 9.42 16.58 15.26
C LYS A 111 10.48 17.63 15.64
N GLN A 112 11.75 17.33 15.41
CA GLN A 112 12.87 18.22 15.72
C GLN A 112 12.75 19.56 14.98
N GLN A 113 12.44 19.51 13.67
CA GLN A 113 12.25 20.72 12.86
C GLN A 113 11.14 21.63 13.42
N MET A 114 10.03 21.05 13.86
CA MET A 114 8.94 21.82 14.47
C MET A 114 9.35 22.38 15.84
N GLU A 115 10.01 21.60 16.69
CA GLU A 115 10.52 22.06 17.99
C GLU A 115 11.48 23.25 17.84
N ASP A 116 12.41 23.18 16.89
CA ASP A 116 13.37 24.25 16.59
C ASP A 116 12.69 25.52 16.06
N LEU A 117 11.70 25.35 15.19
CA LEU A 117 10.90 26.44 14.67
C LEU A 117 10.16 27.18 15.79
N TYR A 118 9.50 26.45 16.70
CA TYR A 118 8.82 27.06 17.85
C TYR A 118 9.79 27.69 18.84
N ARG A 119 10.91 27.04 19.12
CA ARG A 119 11.98 27.60 19.95
C ARG A 119 12.45 28.95 19.42
N THR A 120 12.73 29.03 18.12
CA THR A 120 13.18 30.26 17.45
C THR A 120 12.13 31.36 17.54
N ARG A 121 10.85 31.02 17.31
CA ARG A 121 9.73 31.97 17.46
C ARG A 121 9.61 32.50 18.89
N LEU A 122 9.79 31.64 19.90
CA LEU A 122 9.71 32.05 21.30
C LEU A 122 10.81 33.05 21.66
N ILE A 123 12.04 32.78 21.21
CA ILE A 123 13.17 33.69 21.40
C ILE A 123 12.91 35.04 20.71
N GLN A 124 12.43 35.04 19.47
CA GLN A 124 12.13 36.27 18.72
C GLN A 124 11.03 37.13 19.38
N LEU A 125 10.04 36.50 20.02
CA LEU A 125 8.97 37.22 20.72
C LEU A 125 9.44 37.82 22.05
N LEU A 126 10.34 37.12 22.76
CA LEU A 126 10.79 37.53 24.08
C LEU A 126 12.01 38.48 24.02
N ALA A 127 12.86 38.33 23.00
CA ALA A 127 14.10 39.10 22.84
C ALA A 127 13.93 40.63 22.95
N PRO A 128 12.89 41.27 22.39
CA PRO A 128 12.72 42.73 22.50
C PRO A 128 12.44 43.22 23.92
N ILE A 129 11.95 42.36 24.81
CA ILE A 129 11.55 42.74 26.17
C ILE A 129 12.69 42.45 27.16
N VAL A 130 13.33 41.28 27.04
CA VAL A 130 14.34 40.81 28.01
C VAL A 130 15.79 40.89 27.51
N GLY A 131 16.00 41.11 26.20
CA GLY A 131 17.29 41.08 25.54
C GLY A 131 17.72 39.68 25.10
N GLU A 132 18.36 39.57 23.93
CA GLU A 132 18.73 38.28 23.29
C GLU A 132 19.61 37.38 24.17
N ALA A 133 20.50 37.97 24.97
CA ALA A 133 21.42 37.23 25.84
C ALA A 133 20.77 36.64 27.10
N ASN A 134 19.55 37.09 27.45
CA ASN A 134 18.90 36.75 28.71
C ASN A 134 17.75 35.74 28.56
N VAL A 135 17.54 35.18 27.36
CA VAL A 135 16.43 34.26 27.09
C VAL A 135 16.91 32.93 26.52
N SER A 136 16.41 31.83 27.08
CA SER A 136 16.58 30.48 26.55
C SER A 136 15.25 29.76 26.60
N ALA A 137 14.91 29.04 25.54
CA ALA A 137 13.66 28.31 25.41
C ALA A 137 13.95 26.85 25.01
N GLN A 138 13.27 25.92 25.67
CA GLN A 138 13.27 24.51 25.30
C GLN A 138 11.82 24.09 25.03
N VAL A 139 11.59 23.43 23.90
CA VAL A 139 10.26 22.96 23.49
C VAL A 139 10.33 21.44 23.35
N SER A 140 9.32 20.75 23.89
CA SER A 140 9.11 19.32 23.69
C SER A 140 7.70 19.15 23.12
N MET A 141 7.59 18.47 21.98
CA MET A 141 6.31 18.24 21.30
C MET A 141 6.05 16.74 21.15
N SER A 142 4.81 16.34 21.42
CA SER A 142 4.32 15.00 21.09
C SER A 142 3.47 15.09 19.83
N LEU A 143 3.91 14.44 18.76
CA LEU A 143 3.17 14.37 17.50
C LEU A 143 2.51 13.00 17.40
N ASP A 144 1.21 13.01 17.08
CA ASP A 144 0.50 11.80 16.72
C ASP A 144 0.50 11.63 15.20
N PHE A 145 1.11 10.55 14.72
CA PHE A 145 1.21 10.21 13.30
C PHE A 145 0.19 9.15 12.87
N THR A 146 -0.89 8.98 13.64
CA THR A 146 -1.95 8.02 13.33
C THR A 146 -2.59 8.33 11.97
N GLN A 147 -2.43 7.42 11.01
CA GLN A 147 -3.10 7.48 9.72
C GLN A 147 -4.54 6.94 9.89
N GLN A 148 -5.54 7.80 9.65
CA GLN A 148 -6.95 7.42 9.72
C GLN A 148 -7.54 7.33 8.32
N GLU A 149 -7.98 6.13 7.94
CA GLU A 149 -8.74 5.90 6.70
C GLU A 149 -10.23 5.91 7.03
N ILE A 150 -10.94 6.95 6.58
CA ILE A 150 -12.39 7.08 6.76
C ILE A 150 -13.06 6.62 5.47
N THR A 151 -13.72 5.45 5.53
CA THR A 151 -14.63 5.01 4.48
C THR A 151 -16.04 5.39 4.88
N THR A 152 -16.59 6.42 4.25
CA THR A 152 -18.01 6.79 4.42
C THR A 152 -18.86 6.03 3.41
N GLU A 153 -19.80 5.23 3.89
CA GLU A 153 -20.84 4.62 3.07
C GLU A 153 -22.18 5.27 3.43
N ASP A 154 -22.59 6.24 2.61
CA ASP A 154 -23.89 6.89 2.78
C ASP A 154 -24.99 5.98 2.21
N TYR A 155 -25.90 5.55 3.08
CA TYR A 155 -27.14 4.87 2.70
C TYR A 155 -28.30 5.86 2.73
N ASP A 156 -29.21 5.78 1.75
CA ASP A 156 -30.38 6.67 1.72
C ASP A 156 -31.32 6.37 2.90
N ALA A 157 -31.33 7.26 3.90
CA ALA A 157 -32.20 7.19 5.06
C ALA A 157 -33.65 7.62 4.78
N ARG A 158 -33.95 8.16 3.58
CA ARG A 158 -35.29 8.67 3.23
C ARG A 158 -36.11 7.69 2.42
N ASP A 159 -35.64 6.46 2.24
CA ASP A 159 -36.40 5.39 1.59
C ASP A 159 -36.86 5.79 0.15
N LYS A 160 -36.07 6.67 -0.49
CA LYS A 160 -36.32 7.25 -1.83
C LYS A 160 -35.38 6.69 -2.91
N GLY A 161 -34.38 5.90 -2.53
CA GLY A 161 -33.53 5.08 -3.39
C GLY A 161 -34.14 3.69 -3.65
N PRO A 162 -33.66 2.95 -4.67
CA PRO A 162 -34.32 1.73 -5.12
C PRO A 162 -34.31 0.64 -4.03
N LYS A 163 -35.50 0.41 -3.49
CA LYS A 163 -35.90 -0.60 -2.52
C LYS A 163 -35.74 -2.02 -3.03
N THR A 164 -35.61 -2.95 -2.08
CA THR A 164 -35.69 -4.42 -2.17
C THR A 164 -36.41 -4.94 -3.41
N ARG A 165 -35.73 -5.75 -4.24
CA ARG A 165 -36.23 -6.20 -5.55
C ARG A 165 -37.17 -7.42 -5.50
N SER A 166 -37.36 -8.09 -4.35
CA SER A 166 -38.33 -9.19 -4.24
C SER A 166 -38.59 -9.59 -2.79
N GLU A 167 -39.84 -9.45 -2.35
CA GLU A 167 -40.41 -10.25 -1.27
C GLU A 167 -41.25 -11.37 -1.89
N LEU A 168 -41.06 -12.61 -1.45
CA LEU A 168 -41.95 -13.72 -1.78
C LEU A 168 -42.69 -14.08 -0.48
N PHE A 169 -43.93 -13.63 -0.38
CA PHE A 169 -44.81 -13.96 0.74
C PHE A 169 -45.56 -15.25 0.40
N VAL A 170 -45.19 -16.37 1.02
CA VAL A 170 -45.89 -17.66 0.87
C VAL A 170 -46.66 -17.90 2.16
N GLU A 171 -47.98 -17.74 2.09
CA GLU A 171 -48.90 -18.07 3.18
C GLU A 171 -49.56 -19.43 2.91
N ASP A 172 -48.98 -20.50 3.45
CA ASP A 172 -49.59 -21.83 3.40
C ASP A 172 -50.61 -22.00 4.53
N ARG A 173 -51.88 -21.78 4.22
CA ARG A 173 -53.01 -22.08 5.13
C ARG A 173 -53.48 -23.51 4.91
N ASN A 174 -52.88 -24.46 5.62
CA ASN A 174 -53.28 -25.87 5.54
C ASN A 174 -54.58 -26.11 6.34
N THR A 175 -55.71 -26.27 5.64
CA THR A 175 -57.02 -26.59 6.24
C THR A 175 -57.30 -28.09 6.30
N PHE A 176 -56.27 -28.95 6.20
CA PHE A 176 -56.40 -30.39 6.36
C PHE A 176 -55.49 -30.92 7.47
N LYS A 177 -56.07 -31.71 8.38
CA LYS A 177 -55.38 -32.32 9.54
C LYS A 177 -54.18 -33.15 9.08
N ASP A 178 -53.01 -32.85 9.64
CA ASP A 178 -51.79 -33.60 9.40
C ASP A 178 -51.97 -35.09 9.73
N ALA A 179 -51.47 -35.95 8.85
CA ALA A 179 -51.37 -37.38 9.11
C ALA A 179 -50.23 -37.64 10.10
N ILE A 180 -50.59 -37.98 11.34
CA ILE A 180 -49.68 -38.34 12.42
C ILE A 180 -49.25 -39.80 12.22
N GLY A 181 -47.97 -40.02 11.95
CA GLY A 181 -47.39 -41.35 11.78
C GLY A 181 -45.88 -41.35 12.04
N ILE A 182 -45.37 -42.47 12.57
CA ILE A 182 -43.97 -42.62 13.01
C ILE A 182 -43.05 -42.55 11.78
N PRO A 183 -41.99 -41.71 11.77
CA PRO A 183 -41.06 -41.61 10.65
C PRO A 183 -40.38 -42.97 10.39
N GLY A 184 -40.44 -43.48 9.15
CA GLY A 184 -39.68 -44.64 8.71
C GLY A 184 -40.46 -45.92 8.35
N SER A 185 -41.80 -45.91 8.37
CA SER A 185 -42.60 -47.03 7.84
C SER A 185 -43.10 -46.77 6.40
N LEU A 186 -43.55 -47.83 5.72
CA LEU A 186 -44.12 -47.81 4.35
C LEU A 186 -45.35 -46.88 4.18
N SER A 187 -45.83 -46.25 5.25
CA SER A 187 -46.90 -45.26 5.25
C SER A 187 -46.44 -43.87 4.75
N ASN A 188 -45.12 -43.61 4.73
CA ASN A 188 -44.53 -42.34 4.27
C ASN A 188 -43.73 -42.48 2.95
N THR A 189 -43.90 -43.58 2.22
CA THR A 189 -43.45 -43.67 0.84
C THR A 189 -44.56 -43.20 -0.07
N ARG A 190 -44.30 -42.09 -0.78
CA ARG A 190 -45.23 -41.50 -1.75
C ARG A 190 -45.59 -42.56 -2.79
N ALA A 191 -46.82 -43.08 -2.74
CA ALA A 191 -47.32 -44.03 -3.73
C ALA A 191 -47.42 -43.34 -5.10
N PHE A 192 -46.56 -43.73 -6.05
CA PHE A 192 -46.75 -43.38 -7.45
C PHE A 192 -47.95 -44.16 -8.01
N LYS A 193 -49.12 -43.52 -8.07
CA LYS A 193 -50.21 -43.93 -8.96
C LYS A 193 -50.36 -42.88 -10.06
N CYS A 194 -49.65 -43.13 -11.15
CA CYS A 194 -49.97 -42.53 -12.44
C CYS A 194 -51.29 -43.16 -12.94
N ARG A 195 -52.33 -42.35 -13.11
CA ARG A 195 -53.48 -42.70 -13.95
C ARG A 195 -53.72 -41.54 -14.91
N LEU A 196 -53.29 -41.74 -16.16
CA LEU A 196 -53.69 -40.91 -17.29
C LEU A 196 -55.20 -41.00 -17.49
N ALA A 197 -55.83 -39.85 -17.68
CA ALA A 197 -57.03 -39.69 -18.49
C ALA A 197 -56.73 -38.58 -19.52
N ALA A 198 -56.75 -38.95 -20.80
CA ALA A 198 -56.56 -38.05 -21.94
C ALA A 198 -57.94 -37.59 -22.48
N PRO A 199 -58.03 -36.83 -23.57
CA PRO A 199 -57.05 -35.91 -24.17
C PRO A 199 -57.66 -34.50 -24.35
N ARG A 200 -56.84 -33.44 -24.46
CA ARG A 200 -57.20 -32.29 -25.29
C ARG A 200 -56.03 -31.36 -25.64
N THR A 201 -55.65 -31.49 -26.91
CA THR A 201 -55.40 -30.44 -27.91
C THR A 201 -54.27 -29.42 -27.75
N SER A 202 -53.61 -29.26 -28.91
CA SER A 202 -52.79 -28.15 -29.43
C SER A 202 -51.41 -27.91 -28.83
N SER A 203 -50.46 -28.68 -29.37
CA SER A 203 -49.29 -28.25 -30.14
C SER A 203 -48.75 -26.82 -29.98
N SER A 204 -47.40 -26.79 -29.89
CA SER A 204 -46.44 -25.73 -30.28
C SER A 204 -46.38 -24.50 -29.37
N ILE A 205 -45.24 -23.98 -28.90
CA ILE A 205 -43.84 -24.03 -29.36
C ILE A 205 -42.93 -23.79 -28.13
N VAL A 206 -41.77 -24.44 -28.11
CA VAL A 206 -40.67 -24.14 -27.19
C VAL A 206 -39.96 -22.89 -27.68
N LEU A 207 -39.83 -21.87 -26.84
CA LEU A 207 -38.74 -20.90 -26.95
C LEU A 207 -38.04 -20.79 -25.59
N CYS A 208 -36.82 -21.33 -25.53
CA CYS A 208 -35.87 -21.06 -24.46
C CYS A 208 -35.51 -19.56 -24.48
N ALA A 209 -35.56 -18.92 -23.32
CA ALA A 209 -34.84 -17.68 -23.06
C ALA A 209 -34.33 -17.67 -21.61
N THR A 210 -33.19 -18.32 -21.40
CA THR A 210 -32.15 -17.77 -20.50
C THR A 210 -31.19 -17.00 -21.42
N PRO A 211 -30.70 -15.80 -21.04
CA PRO A 211 -29.84 -15.70 -19.86
C PRO A 211 -30.05 -14.45 -18.97
N SER A 212 -29.71 -14.68 -17.70
CA SER A 212 -28.92 -13.83 -16.82
C SER A 212 -28.53 -12.41 -17.29
N ARG A 213 -28.84 -11.42 -16.45
CA ARG A 213 -28.02 -10.21 -16.32
C ARG A 213 -27.75 -9.92 -14.83
N PRO A 214 -26.48 -9.75 -14.43
CA PRO A 214 -26.13 -9.40 -13.07
C PRO A 214 -26.44 -7.92 -12.81
N TRP A 215 -27.01 -7.63 -11.65
CA TRP A 215 -27.18 -6.27 -11.13
C TRP A 215 -25.85 -5.80 -10.54
N ALA A 216 -25.43 -4.58 -10.86
CA ALA A 216 -24.33 -3.88 -10.20
C ALA A 216 -24.85 -2.55 -9.59
N PRO A 217 -24.65 -2.28 -8.29
CA PRO A 217 -24.98 -0.99 -7.71
C PRO A 217 -24.04 0.10 -8.24
N SER A 218 -24.56 1.29 -8.54
CA SER A 218 -23.74 2.46 -8.85
C SER A 218 -23.08 2.97 -7.56
N ARG A 219 -21.87 2.46 -7.27
CA ARG A 219 -21.00 2.96 -6.20
C ARG A 219 -20.38 4.29 -6.62
N LYS A 220 -20.63 5.35 -5.86
CA LYS A 220 -19.73 6.50 -5.84
C LYS A 220 -18.83 6.38 -4.61
N LEU A 221 -17.60 5.93 -4.85
CA LEU A 221 -16.54 5.94 -3.85
C LEU A 221 -15.91 7.33 -3.89
N ALA A 222 -16.12 8.12 -2.85
CA ALA A 222 -15.34 9.34 -2.64
C ALA A 222 -14.18 9.00 -1.72
N TRP A 223 -12.95 9.11 -2.24
CA TRP A 223 -11.72 8.92 -1.47
C TRP A 223 -11.19 10.29 -1.08
N ALA A 224 -11.18 10.57 0.22
CA ALA A 224 -10.54 11.75 0.78
C ALA A 224 -9.39 11.32 1.69
N CYS A 225 -8.17 11.46 1.19
CA CYS A 225 -6.97 11.30 2.02
C CYS A 225 -6.67 12.66 2.66
N SER A 226 -7.01 12.85 3.93
CA SER A 226 -6.70 14.09 4.65
C SER A 226 -5.66 13.82 5.73
N SER A 227 -4.46 14.38 5.57
CA SER A 227 -3.44 14.40 6.60
C SER A 227 -3.70 15.58 7.54
N THR A 228 -4.53 15.37 8.56
CA THR A 228 -4.78 16.41 9.56
C THR A 228 -3.91 16.13 10.79
N SER A 229 -2.80 16.84 10.93
CA SER A 229 -1.98 16.82 12.14
C SER A 229 -2.68 17.61 13.24
N VAL A 230 -3.34 16.90 14.17
CA VAL A 230 -4.06 17.53 15.29
C VAL A 230 -3.10 17.84 16.42
N LEU A 231 -2.94 19.14 16.71
CA LEU A 231 -2.15 19.65 17.83
C LEU A 231 -2.95 19.52 19.13
N SER A 232 -2.70 18.48 19.91
CA SER A 232 -3.32 18.30 21.24
C SER A 232 -2.51 19.03 22.32
N ARG A 233 -3.16 19.97 23.01
CA ARG A 233 -2.60 20.72 24.15
C ARG A 233 -3.22 20.16 25.43
N ARG A 234 -2.43 19.49 26.28
CA ARG A 234 -2.82 19.24 27.68
C ARG A 234 -2.54 20.49 28.50
N ALA A 235 -3.56 20.94 29.23
CA ALA A 235 -3.47 21.95 30.27
C ALA A 235 -2.72 21.42 31.50
#